data_AF-A0A937YX13-F1
#
_entry.id   AF-A0A937YX13-F1
#
_cell.length_a   1.000
_cell.length_b   1.000
_cell.length_c   1.000
_cell.angle_alpha   90.00
_cell.angle_beta   90.00
_cell.angle_gamma   90.00
#
_symmetry.space_group_name_H-M   'P 1'
#
loop_
_entity.id
_entity.type
_entity.pdbx_description
1 polymer ?
#
loop_
_entity_poly.entity_id
_entity_poly.type
_entity_poly.pdbx_seq_one_letter_code
_entity_poly.pdbx_strand_id
1 'polypeptide(L)'
;MPTDMPARPVRPYQLACLFCRAGAQTPHPTQARAGELAEAIRQTPDLPLMLRCNLGDLFAFQNCGMAEDTPEGPDFNRKRDSDLLQWLDLTPGTVMPARMLLKRLLLRLPSVAGVCGYERVTGPAWEGCAKAFSGDYERGRERGIEAVIPARSAAEMAAEKERSMRALGASGPIPVRPHLLLCAICQYGGGTRAPYPEDNLPELLEQALLPDCPLEVEFVAGATWAVCASCPQFTAAGCCVTGGLSGAALYNEAKDLNVLQALGLTYGAVIGARDLFRLILERIPSADGVCALNRIPLPEHSVWRDACHSMVFPGPYERGRAALWAALDCP
;
A
#
# COMPACT_ATOMS: atom_id res chain seq x y z
N MET A 1 -9.75 9.76 4.74
CA MET A 1 -9.28 10.90 3.91
C MET A 1 -10.46 11.81 3.62
N PRO A 2 -10.27 13.12 3.39
CA PRO A 2 -11.34 13.95 2.84
C PRO A 2 -11.84 13.30 1.55
N THR A 3 -13.14 13.08 1.43
CA THR A 3 -13.77 12.40 0.29
C THR A 3 -13.62 13.19 -1.02
N ASP A 4 -13.29 14.48 -0.94
CA ASP A 4 -13.26 15.41 -2.07
C ASP A 4 -11.89 16.04 -2.32
N MET A 5 -10.79 15.35 -2.04
CA MET A 5 -9.45 15.88 -2.35
C MET A 5 -9.20 15.84 -3.86
N PRO A 6 -9.04 17.00 -4.54
CA PRO A 6 -8.79 17.01 -5.98
C PRO A 6 -7.42 16.40 -6.29
N ALA A 7 -7.35 15.62 -7.37
CA ALA A 7 -6.08 15.06 -7.79
C ALA A 7 -5.13 16.16 -8.27
N ARG A 8 -3.92 16.19 -7.71
CA ARG A 8 -2.87 17.14 -8.11
C ARG A 8 -2.27 16.67 -9.44
N PRO A 9 -2.30 17.49 -10.51
CA PRO A 9 -1.63 17.14 -11.76
C PRO A 9 -0.12 17.15 -11.56
N VAL A 10 0.55 16.13 -12.10
CA VAL A 10 2.02 16.00 -12.08
C VAL A 10 2.51 15.42 -13.41
N ARG A 11 3.70 15.83 -13.84
CA ARG A 11 4.43 15.21 -14.95
C ARG A 11 5.08 13.90 -14.48
N PRO A 12 5.08 12.82 -15.29
CA PRO A 12 5.75 11.58 -14.92
C PRO A 12 7.20 11.76 -14.45
N TYR A 13 7.99 12.61 -15.11
CA TYR A 13 9.38 12.86 -14.71
C TYR A 13 9.55 13.42 -13.30
N GLN A 14 8.56 14.14 -12.77
CA GLN A 14 8.62 14.69 -11.43
C GLN A 14 8.70 13.59 -10.37
N LEU A 15 8.13 12.40 -10.63
CA LEU A 15 8.22 11.26 -9.72
C LEU A 15 9.67 10.75 -9.59
N ALA A 16 10.39 10.62 -10.71
CA ALA A 16 11.80 10.25 -10.70
C ALA A 16 12.68 11.34 -10.07
N CYS A 17 12.33 12.61 -10.28
CA CYS A 17 13.03 13.72 -9.65
C CYS A 17 12.93 13.72 -8.11
N LEU A 18 11.87 13.15 -7.51
CA LEU A 18 11.77 13.02 -6.06
C LEU A 18 12.91 12.17 -5.48
N PHE A 19 13.17 11.01 -6.09
CA PHE A 19 14.24 10.12 -5.66
C PHE A 19 15.61 10.66 -6.04
N CYS A 20 15.77 11.22 -7.25
CA CYS A 20 17.00 11.90 -7.63
C CYS A 20 17.37 13.01 -6.64
N ARG A 21 16.41 13.84 -6.24
CA ARG A 21 16.63 14.87 -5.20
C ARG A 21 17.01 14.25 -3.85
N ALA A 22 16.39 13.14 -3.47
CA ALA A 22 16.68 12.48 -2.20
C ALA A 22 18.08 11.83 -2.15
N GLY A 23 18.66 11.42 -3.29
CA GLY A 23 20.02 10.90 -3.34
C GLY A 23 21.10 11.95 -3.65
N ALA A 24 20.72 13.18 -3.99
CA ALA A 24 21.63 14.28 -4.28
C ALA A 24 22.21 14.88 -2.99
N GLN A 25 23.50 15.27 -3.03
CA GLN A 25 24.12 16.05 -1.96
C GLN A 25 23.65 17.51 -1.96
N THR A 26 23.39 18.05 -3.16
CA THR A 26 22.88 19.40 -3.38
C THR A 26 21.69 19.35 -4.35
N PRO A 27 20.57 20.03 -4.03
CA PRO A 27 19.41 20.08 -4.93
C PRO A 27 19.77 20.71 -6.28
N HIS A 28 19.30 20.13 -7.38
CA HIS A 28 19.48 20.74 -8.71
C HIS A 28 18.47 21.88 -8.92
N PRO A 29 18.84 23.00 -9.58
CA PRO A 29 17.93 24.15 -9.78
C PRO A 29 16.59 23.81 -10.45
N THR A 30 16.57 22.82 -11.35
CA THR A 30 15.34 22.36 -12.02
C THR A 30 14.43 21.48 -11.15
N GLN A 31 14.82 21.18 -9.91
CA GLN A 31 14.09 20.32 -8.97
C GLN A 31 13.31 21.09 -7.89
N ALA A 32 13.08 22.40 -8.06
CA ALA A 32 12.26 23.18 -7.12
C ALA A 32 10.84 22.59 -6.98
N ARG A 33 10.17 22.30 -8.10
CA ARG A 33 8.83 21.69 -8.14
C ARG A 33 8.81 20.28 -7.55
N ALA A 34 9.86 19.49 -7.77
CA ALA A 34 9.99 18.18 -7.12
C ALA A 34 10.11 18.35 -5.59
N GLY A 35 10.77 19.41 -5.11
CA GLY A 35 10.79 19.77 -3.69
C GLY A 35 9.40 20.08 -3.13
N GLU A 36 8.63 20.92 -3.82
CA GLU A 36 7.24 21.24 -3.43
C GLU A 36 6.31 20.02 -3.46
N LEU A 37 6.48 19.14 -4.44
CA LEU A 37 5.75 17.88 -4.51
C LEU A 37 6.16 16.95 -3.36
N ALA A 38 7.45 16.83 -3.05
CA ALA A 38 7.93 16.02 -1.93
C ALA A 38 7.33 16.49 -0.61
N GLU A 39 7.28 17.80 -0.39
CA GLU A 39 6.72 18.37 0.84
C GLU A 39 5.22 18.10 0.95
N ALA A 40 4.46 18.28 -0.13
CA ALA A 40 3.04 17.95 -0.16
C ALA A 40 2.78 16.45 0.12
N ILE A 41 3.62 15.57 -0.44
CA ILE A 41 3.52 14.12 -0.20
C ILE A 41 3.88 13.78 1.26
N ARG A 42 4.84 14.45 1.89
CA ARG A 42 5.14 14.21 3.31
C ARG A 42 3.97 14.57 4.21
N GLN A 43 3.31 15.68 3.91
CA GLN A 43 2.13 16.13 4.65
C GLN A 43 0.92 15.24 4.39
N THR A 44 0.77 14.73 3.17
CA THR A 44 -0.31 13.82 2.78
C THR A 44 0.24 12.70 1.89
N PRO A 45 0.75 11.61 2.49
CA PRO A 45 1.43 10.52 1.76
C PRO A 45 0.60 9.86 0.66
N ASP A 46 -0.71 9.90 0.80
CA ASP A 46 -1.66 9.28 -0.10
C ASP A 46 -2.43 10.33 -0.94
N LEU A 47 -1.87 11.55 -1.06
CA LEU A 47 -2.37 12.61 -1.95
C LEU A 47 -2.65 12.03 -3.35
N PRO A 48 -3.87 12.19 -3.91
CA PRO A 48 -4.15 11.72 -5.26
C PRO A 48 -3.33 12.52 -6.27
N LEU A 49 -2.56 11.84 -7.10
CA LEU A 49 -1.79 12.44 -8.18
C LEU A 49 -2.37 12.00 -9.53
N MET A 50 -2.55 12.96 -10.43
CA MET A 50 -2.96 12.72 -11.81
C MET A 50 -1.74 12.85 -12.73
N LEU A 51 -1.37 11.77 -13.41
CA LEU A 51 -0.28 11.80 -14.39
C LEU A 51 -0.73 12.56 -15.63
N ARG A 52 -0.10 13.68 -15.94
CA ARG A 52 -0.36 14.47 -17.15
C ARG A 52 0.93 14.69 -17.93
N CYS A 53 0.87 14.62 -19.25
CA CYS A 53 2.00 14.92 -20.12
C CYS A 53 1.52 15.15 -21.56
N ASN A 54 2.41 15.63 -22.41
CA ASN A 54 2.08 15.96 -23.80
C ASN A 54 2.36 14.77 -24.74
N LEU A 55 1.45 13.79 -24.87
CA LEU A 55 1.64 12.64 -25.79
C LEU A 55 0.96 12.76 -27.16
N GLY A 56 0.10 13.78 -27.37
CA GLY A 56 -0.56 13.99 -28.67
C GLY A 56 -1.55 12.88 -29.06
N ASP A 57 -1.95 12.85 -30.34
CA ASP A 57 -2.89 11.89 -30.93
C ASP A 57 -4.14 11.63 -30.06
N LEU A 58 -4.55 10.36 -29.87
CA LEU A 58 -5.69 9.98 -29.04
C LEU A 58 -5.58 10.48 -27.59
N PHE A 59 -4.38 10.75 -27.08
CA PHE A 59 -4.15 11.26 -25.73
C PHE A 59 -3.98 12.79 -25.68
N ALA A 60 -4.20 13.51 -26.79
CA ALA A 60 -4.03 14.97 -26.83
C ALA A 60 -4.92 15.71 -25.82
N PHE A 61 -6.06 15.14 -25.43
CA PHE A 61 -6.94 15.67 -24.40
C PHE A 61 -6.30 15.74 -23.00
N GLN A 62 -5.21 14.99 -22.78
CA GLN A 62 -4.43 15.03 -21.54
C GLN A 62 -3.26 16.02 -21.56
N ASN A 63 -2.96 16.64 -22.72
CA ASN A 63 -1.85 17.58 -22.88
C ASN A 63 -1.93 18.73 -21.87
N CYS A 64 -0.82 19.00 -21.18
CA CYS A 64 -0.71 19.99 -20.11
C CYS A 64 0.03 21.27 -20.54
N GLY A 65 0.45 21.36 -21.81
CA GLY A 65 1.25 22.47 -22.31
C GLY A 65 2.72 22.37 -21.86
N MET A 66 3.51 23.41 -22.16
CA MET A 66 4.97 23.42 -21.98
C MET A 66 5.42 24.14 -20.70
N ALA A 67 4.50 24.62 -19.86
CA ALA A 67 4.81 25.38 -18.64
C ALA A 67 5.64 24.59 -17.61
N GLU A 68 5.71 23.26 -17.77
CA GLU A 68 6.47 22.35 -16.92
C GLU A 68 7.62 21.66 -17.63
N ASP A 69 7.94 22.06 -18.86
CA ASP A 69 9.05 21.46 -19.59
C ASP A 69 10.40 21.89 -18.97
N THR A 70 11.33 20.94 -18.93
CA THR A 70 12.72 21.20 -18.56
C THR A 70 13.53 21.72 -19.78
N PRO A 71 14.73 22.31 -19.59
CA PRO A 71 15.46 23.03 -20.63
C PRO A 71 15.81 22.24 -21.91
N GLU A 72 15.77 20.91 -21.87
CA GLU A 72 16.11 20.01 -22.97
C GLU A 72 15.11 20.05 -24.14
N GLY A 73 14.00 20.79 -24.01
CA GLY A 73 13.05 21.08 -25.10
C GLY A 73 11.85 20.12 -25.17
N PRO A 74 10.84 20.46 -26.00
CA PRO A 74 9.52 19.83 -25.94
C PRO A 74 9.52 18.35 -26.33
N ASP A 75 10.29 17.96 -27.35
CA ASP A 75 10.34 16.56 -27.82
C ASP A 75 11.05 15.65 -26.83
N PHE A 76 12.12 16.14 -26.18
CA PHE A 76 12.78 15.43 -25.09
C PHE A 76 11.83 15.22 -23.91
N ASN A 77 11.14 16.28 -23.48
CA ASN A 77 10.20 16.22 -22.37
C ASN A 77 9.05 15.22 -22.66
N ARG A 78 8.53 15.22 -23.89
CA ARG A 78 7.53 14.24 -24.36
C ARG A 78 8.07 12.82 -24.30
N LYS A 79 9.28 12.58 -24.83
CA LYS A 79 9.90 11.25 -24.85
C LYS A 79 10.15 10.73 -23.42
N ARG A 80 10.73 11.56 -22.55
CA ARG A 80 11.00 11.21 -21.15
C ARG A 80 9.73 10.82 -20.39
N ASP A 81 8.66 11.59 -20.55
CA ASP A 81 7.38 11.28 -19.91
C ASP A 81 6.75 10.00 -20.49
N SER A 82 6.85 9.80 -21.81
CA SER A 82 6.40 8.57 -22.48
C SER A 82 7.14 7.34 -21.96
N ASP A 83 8.47 7.41 -21.84
CA ASP A 83 9.30 6.31 -21.35
C ASP A 83 8.96 5.97 -19.90
N LEU A 84 8.75 6.98 -19.05
CA LEU A 84 8.34 6.76 -17.67
C LEU A 84 6.96 6.11 -17.57
N LEU A 85 6.00 6.55 -18.36
CA LEU A 85 4.67 5.93 -18.42
C LEU A 85 4.75 4.48 -18.91
N GLN A 86 5.61 4.18 -19.88
CA GLN A 86 5.87 2.82 -20.34
C GLN A 86 6.46 1.95 -19.22
N TRP A 87 7.46 2.45 -18.49
CA TRP A 87 8.04 1.73 -17.34
C TRP A 87 7.01 1.45 -16.25
N LEU A 88 6.16 2.44 -15.95
CA LEU A 88 5.10 2.36 -14.96
C LEU A 88 3.90 1.52 -15.40
N ASP A 89 3.78 1.18 -16.69
CA ASP A 89 2.62 0.52 -17.28
C ASP A 89 1.32 1.30 -16.97
N LEU A 90 1.33 2.59 -17.32
CA LEU A 90 0.24 3.56 -17.09
C LEU A 90 0.04 4.48 -18.30
N THR A 91 -1.15 5.05 -18.42
CA THR A 91 -1.50 6.05 -19.45
C THR A 91 -1.63 7.45 -18.84
N PRO A 92 -1.50 8.53 -19.66
CA PRO A 92 -1.85 9.87 -19.22
C PRO A 92 -3.31 9.93 -18.74
N GLY A 93 -3.57 10.71 -17.70
CA GLY A 93 -4.86 10.82 -17.02
C GLY A 93 -5.03 9.82 -15.86
N THR A 94 -4.11 8.86 -15.68
CA THR A 94 -4.15 7.96 -14.52
C THR A 94 -4.12 8.75 -13.21
N VAL A 95 -5.06 8.45 -12.31
CA VAL A 95 -5.10 8.99 -10.95
C VAL A 95 -4.81 7.89 -9.95
N MET A 96 -3.81 8.09 -9.09
CA MET A 96 -3.45 7.14 -8.02
C MET A 96 -2.90 7.88 -6.79
N PRO A 97 -3.01 7.32 -5.58
CA PRO A 97 -2.30 7.83 -4.41
C PRO A 97 -0.79 7.93 -4.64
N ALA A 98 -0.18 9.02 -4.17
CA ALA A 98 1.25 9.27 -4.36
C ALA A 98 2.12 8.09 -3.91
N ARG A 99 1.89 7.54 -2.70
CA ARG A 99 2.59 6.35 -2.20
C ARG A 99 2.62 5.19 -3.19
N MET A 100 1.51 4.93 -3.88
CA MET A 100 1.43 3.83 -4.85
C MET A 100 2.24 4.09 -6.10
N LEU A 101 2.13 5.30 -6.67
CA LEU A 101 2.94 5.69 -7.84
C LEU A 101 4.44 5.61 -7.53
N LEU A 102 4.84 6.05 -6.33
CA LEU A 102 6.23 6.00 -5.89
C LEU A 102 6.73 4.56 -5.65
N LYS A 103 5.94 3.72 -4.96
CA LYS A 103 6.29 2.29 -4.81
C LYS A 103 6.38 1.59 -6.19
N ARG A 104 5.48 1.92 -7.12
CA ARG A 104 5.51 1.39 -8.49
C ARG A 104 6.73 1.85 -9.26
N LEU A 105 7.11 3.12 -9.15
CA LEU A 105 8.34 3.65 -9.74
C LEU A 105 9.58 2.92 -9.20
N LEU A 106 9.70 2.77 -7.88
CA LEU A 106 10.83 2.09 -7.25
C LEU A 106 10.96 0.62 -7.67
N LEU A 107 9.83 -0.06 -7.83
CA LEU A 107 9.76 -1.43 -8.32
C LEU A 107 10.20 -1.54 -9.78
N ARG A 108 9.75 -0.60 -10.62
CA ARG A 108 9.81 -0.76 -12.09
C ARG A 108 10.97 -0.03 -12.75
N LEU A 109 11.41 1.10 -12.22
CA LEU A 109 12.45 1.92 -12.84
C LEU A 109 13.78 1.74 -12.06
N PRO A 110 14.69 0.89 -12.53
CA PRO A 110 15.96 0.64 -11.83
C PRO A 110 16.92 1.83 -11.89
N SER A 111 16.89 2.57 -13.00
CA SER A 111 17.74 3.74 -13.25
C SER A 111 17.02 4.76 -14.12
N VAL A 112 17.44 6.02 -14.03
CA VAL A 112 17.01 7.09 -14.95
C VAL A 112 17.90 7.21 -16.19
N ALA A 113 19.02 6.49 -16.26
CA ALA A 113 19.80 6.34 -17.48
C ALA A 113 18.95 5.62 -18.55
N GLY A 114 18.97 6.14 -19.78
CA GLY A 114 18.09 5.68 -20.86
C GLY A 114 16.67 6.27 -20.83
N VAL A 115 16.35 7.13 -19.86
CA VAL A 115 15.04 7.81 -19.73
C VAL A 115 15.22 9.32 -19.60
N CYS A 116 15.98 9.75 -18.60
CA CYS A 116 16.29 11.16 -18.35
C CYS A 116 17.56 11.62 -19.07
N GLY A 117 18.31 10.72 -19.70
CA GLY A 117 19.51 11.00 -20.48
C GLY A 117 20.00 9.73 -21.17
N TYR A 118 20.69 9.87 -22.29
CA TYR A 118 21.05 8.77 -23.17
C TYR A 118 22.57 8.67 -23.34
N GLU A 119 23.12 7.46 -23.45
CA GLU A 119 24.57 7.25 -23.58
C GLU A 119 25.18 7.95 -24.79
N ARG A 120 24.39 8.10 -25.86
CA ARG A 120 24.76 8.81 -27.07
C ARG A 120 23.83 9.99 -27.30
N VAL A 121 24.38 11.20 -27.27
CA VAL A 121 23.68 12.42 -27.70
C VAL A 121 23.61 12.43 -29.23
N THR A 122 22.39 12.44 -29.78
CA THR A 122 22.15 12.44 -31.23
C THR A 122 21.88 13.83 -31.80
N GLY A 123 21.82 14.86 -30.95
CA GLY A 123 21.67 16.26 -31.32
C GLY A 123 21.38 17.13 -30.11
N PRO A 124 21.35 18.48 -30.26
CA PRO A 124 21.17 19.41 -29.13
C PRO A 124 19.88 19.19 -28.33
N ALA A 125 18.78 18.81 -29.00
CA ALA A 125 17.52 18.50 -28.34
C ALA A 125 17.54 17.18 -27.53
N TRP A 126 18.61 16.40 -27.61
CA TRP A 126 18.74 15.06 -27.02
C TRP A 126 19.91 14.96 -26.04
N GLU A 127 20.43 16.09 -25.55
CA GLU A 127 21.49 16.13 -24.52
C GLU A 127 21.05 15.45 -23.22
N GLY A 128 19.78 15.62 -22.87
CA GLY A 128 19.19 15.06 -21.67
C GLY A 128 19.59 15.78 -20.38
N CYS A 129 19.07 15.29 -19.27
CA CYS A 129 19.30 15.86 -17.95
C CYS A 129 20.74 15.58 -17.50
N ALA A 130 21.45 16.63 -17.09
CA ALA A 130 22.82 16.54 -16.57
C ALA A 130 22.99 15.60 -15.37
N LYS A 131 21.90 15.27 -14.67
CA LYS A 131 21.88 14.36 -13.52
C LYS A 131 21.59 12.90 -13.89
N ALA A 132 21.25 12.58 -15.14
CA ALA A 132 20.84 11.23 -15.54
C ALA A 132 21.89 10.14 -15.25
N PHE A 133 23.17 10.50 -15.24
CA PHE A 133 24.30 9.58 -14.99
C PHE A 133 25.04 9.87 -13.67
N SER A 134 24.45 10.68 -12.79
CA SER A 134 25.10 11.10 -11.52
C SER A 134 25.05 10.06 -10.39
N GLY A 135 24.22 9.03 -10.54
CA GLY A 135 23.89 8.10 -9.46
C GLY A 135 22.92 8.68 -8.42
N ASP A 136 22.48 9.93 -8.57
CA ASP A 136 21.59 10.60 -7.60
C ASP A 136 20.25 9.86 -7.47
N TYR A 137 19.68 9.37 -8.58
CA TYR A 137 18.42 8.60 -8.55
C TYR A 137 18.59 7.26 -7.84
N GLU A 138 19.65 6.53 -8.16
CA GLU A 138 19.93 5.20 -7.65
C GLU A 138 20.14 5.23 -6.13
N ARG A 139 20.93 6.19 -5.63
CA ARG A 139 21.09 6.42 -4.18
C ARG A 139 19.78 6.81 -3.51
N GLY A 140 18.94 7.60 -4.17
CA GLY A 140 17.61 7.92 -3.68
C GLY A 140 16.68 6.71 -3.63
N ARG A 141 16.75 5.85 -4.65
CA ARG A 141 16.00 4.60 -4.76
C ARG A 141 16.41 3.59 -3.69
N GLU A 142 17.70 3.46 -3.40
CA GLU A 142 18.23 2.58 -2.35
C GLU A 142 17.65 2.88 -0.95
N ARG A 143 17.30 4.14 -0.70
CA ARG A 143 16.61 4.58 0.53
C ARG A 143 15.13 4.18 0.56
N GLY A 144 14.60 3.60 -0.51
CA GLY A 144 13.22 3.15 -0.63
C GLY A 144 12.19 4.29 -0.52
N ILE A 145 10.96 3.91 -0.20
CA ILE A 145 9.84 4.87 -0.09
C ILE A 145 10.08 5.92 1.01
N GLU A 146 10.87 5.58 2.02
CA GLU A 146 11.23 6.43 3.17
C GLU A 146 12.05 7.65 2.79
N ALA A 147 12.67 7.65 1.61
CA ALA A 147 13.29 8.83 1.02
C ALA A 147 12.31 10.00 0.85
N VAL A 148 11.03 9.69 0.62
CA VAL A 148 9.96 10.66 0.35
C VAL A 148 8.90 10.64 1.45
N ILE A 149 8.46 9.45 1.89
CA ILE A 149 7.42 9.26 2.91
C ILE A 149 8.04 8.60 4.14
N PRO A 150 8.34 9.37 5.21
CA PRO A 150 8.93 8.82 6.42
C PRO A 150 8.11 7.68 7.03
N ALA A 151 8.80 6.69 7.58
CA ALA A 151 8.16 5.64 8.38
C ALA A 151 7.63 6.21 9.71
N ARG A 152 6.62 5.54 10.27
CA ARG A 152 6.15 5.81 11.63
C ARG A 152 7.26 5.46 12.62
N SER A 153 7.42 6.28 13.66
CA SER A 153 8.45 6.01 14.66
C SER A 153 8.04 4.83 15.56
N ALA A 154 9.02 4.06 16.04
CA ALA A 154 8.76 2.97 16.98
C ALA A 154 8.09 3.48 18.28
N ALA A 155 8.46 4.66 18.75
CA ALA A 155 7.87 5.28 19.93
C ALA A 155 6.39 5.63 19.72
N GLU A 156 6.03 6.19 18.55
CA GLU A 156 4.65 6.45 18.17
C GLU A 156 3.84 5.15 18.12
N MET A 157 4.34 4.12 17.42
CA MET A 157 3.64 2.84 17.29
C MET A 157 3.44 2.15 18.65
N ALA A 158 4.42 2.20 19.54
CA ALA A 158 4.30 1.65 20.89
C ALA A 158 3.27 2.40 21.74
N ALA A 159 3.26 3.74 21.69
CA ALA A 159 2.25 4.54 22.39
C ALA A 159 0.83 4.26 21.86
N GLU A 160 0.69 4.11 20.54
CA GLU A 160 -0.57 3.74 19.90
C GLU A 160 -1.05 2.34 20.27
N LYS A 161 -0.13 1.36 20.37
CA LYS A 161 -0.41 0.00 20.87
C LYS A 161 -0.99 0.06 22.28
N GLU A 162 -0.35 0.81 23.17
CA GLU A 162 -0.80 0.91 24.56
C GLU A 162 -2.22 1.52 24.66
N ARG A 163 -2.50 2.55 23.84
CA ARG A 163 -3.84 3.16 23.78
C ARG A 163 -4.88 2.21 23.21
N SER A 164 -4.59 1.52 22.11
CA SER A 164 -5.54 0.62 21.47
C SER A 164 -5.82 -0.62 22.33
N MET A 165 -4.81 -1.15 23.03
CA MET A 165 -5.00 -2.26 23.97
C MET A 165 -5.88 -1.89 25.16
N ARG A 166 -5.78 -0.67 25.69
CA ARG A 166 -6.73 -0.17 26.71
C ARG A 166 -8.15 -0.08 26.16
N ALA A 167 -8.31 0.35 24.91
CA ALA A 167 -9.62 0.45 24.27
C ALA A 167 -10.23 -0.92 23.94
N LEU A 168 -9.40 -1.92 23.62
CA LEU A 168 -9.84 -3.30 23.37
C LEU A 168 -10.54 -3.90 24.60
N GLY A 169 -10.10 -3.53 25.80
CA GLY A 169 -10.72 -3.95 27.07
C GLY A 169 -11.91 -3.08 27.52
N ALA A 170 -12.31 -2.06 26.75
CA ALA A 170 -13.47 -1.24 27.04
C ALA A 170 -14.79 -1.88 26.53
N SER A 171 -15.93 -1.40 27.03
CA SER A 171 -17.25 -1.93 26.66
C SER A 171 -17.65 -1.54 25.23
N GLY A 172 -17.94 -2.53 24.39
CA GLY A 172 -18.58 -2.37 23.08
C GLY A 172 -18.00 -3.27 21.99
N PRO A 173 -18.67 -3.40 20.83
CA PRO A 173 -18.11 -4.15 19.71
C PRO A 173 -16.81 -3.53 19.19
N ILE A 174 -15.82 -4.39 18.93
CA ILE A 174 -14.54 -4.00 18.35
C ILE A 174 -14.72 -3.96 16.83
N PRO A 175 -14.49 -2.82 16.16
CA PRO A 175 -14.61 -2.75 14.72
C PRO A 175 -13.39 -3.42 14.08
N VAL A 176 -13.62 -4.46 13.27
CA VAL A 176 -12.56 -5.25 12.63
C VAL A 176 -12.88 -5.46 11.16
N ARG A 177 -11.85 -5.38 10.31
CA ARG A 177 -11.97 -5.82 8.90
C ARG A 177 -12.11 -7.34 8.83
N PRO A 178 -13.08 -7.88 8.08
CA PRO A 178 -13.32 -9.32 8.02
C PRO A 178 -12.07 -10.18 7.82
N HIS A 179 -11.21 -9.84 6.86
CA HIS A 179 -10.03 -10.67 6.55
C HIS A 179 -8.95 -10.65 7.63
N LEU A 180 -8.94 -9.67 8.54
CA LEU A 180 -7.94 -9.60 9.59
C LEU A 180 -8.10 -10.72 10.62
N LEU A 181 -9.31 -11.28 10.78
CA LEU A 181 -9.51 -12.45 11.63
C LEU A 181 -8.84 -13.71 11.03
N LEU A 182 -8.80 -13.83 9.69
CA LEU A 182 -8.02 -14.87 9.03
C LEU A 182 -6.52 -14.61 9.16
N CYS A 183 -6.09 -13.33 9.17
CA CYS A 183 -4.71 -12.98 9.49
C CYS A 183 -4.32 -13.39 10.91
N ALA A 184 -5.20 -13.23 11.91
CA ALA A 184 -4.96 -13.70 13.28
C ALA A 184 -4.73 -15.23 13.34
N ILE A 185 -5.56 -16.01 12.63
CA ILE A 185 -5.40 -17.47 12.51
C ILE A 185 -4.07 -17.82 11.81
N CYS A 186 -3.74 -17.11 10.74
CA CYS A 186 -2.50 -17.30 9.98
C CYS A 186 -1.25 -17.00 10.83
N GLN A 187 -1.25 -15.88 11.55
CA GLN A 187 -0.22 -15.50 12.52
C GLN A 187 -0.07 -16.58 13.61
N TYR A 188 -1.18 -17.06 14.16
CA TYR A 188 -1.17 -18.13 15.15
C TYR A 188 -0.54 -19.42 14.62
N GLY A 189 -0.90 -19.85 13.41
CA GLY A 189 -0.30 -21.02 12.73
C GLY A 189 1.12 -20.80 12.22
N GLY A 190 1.57 -19.55 12.16
CA GLY A 190 2.96 -19.13 11.93
C GLY A 190 3.79 -19.02 13.20
N GLY A 191 3.19 -19.21 14.38
CA GLY A 191 3.86 -19.14 15.68
C GLY A 191 3.88 -17.75 16.33
N THR A 192 3.25 -16.74 15.72
CA THR A 192 3.10 -15.41 16.35
C THR A 192 2.11 -15.48 17.51
N ARG A 193 2.45 -14.86 18.65
CA ARG A 193 1.66 -14.82 19.89
C ARG A 193 1.72 -13.41 20.49
N ALA A 194 0.85 -13.10 21.44
CA ALA A 194 0.95 -11.85 22.17
C ALA A 194 2.17 -11.84 23.12
N PRO A 195 2.72 -10.66 23.44
CA PRO A 195 2.41 -9.36 22.84
C PRO A 195 3.03 -9.24 21.44
N TYR A 196 2.29 -8.64 20.49
CA TYR A 196 2.81 -8.37 19.15
C TYR A 196 2.85 -6.86 18.85
N PRO A 197 4.00 -6.32 18.39
CA PRO A 197 4.15 -4.88 18.25
C PRO A 197 3.33 -4.28 17.10
N GLU A 198 3.08 -5.00 16.01
CA GLU A 198 2.61 -4.39 14.75
C GLU A 198 1.08 -4.36 14.58
N ASP A 199 0.31 -5.10 15.38
CA ASP A 199 -1.15 -5.05 15.41
C ASP A 199 -1.69 -5.71 16.70
N ASN A 200 -3.01 -5.67 16.91
CA ASN A 200 -3.69 -6.30 18.06
C ASN A 200 -4.28 -7.69 17.77
N LEU A 201 -3.93 -8.32 16.63
CA LEU A 201 -4.56 -9.58 16.23
C LEU A 201 -4.22 -10.75 17.15
N PRO A 202 -2.97 -10.93 17.61
CA PRO A 202 -2.66 -11.99 18.56
C PRO A 202 -3.39 -11.81 19.89
N GLU A 203 -3.46 -10.59 20.41
CA GLU A 203 -4.17 -10.30 21.66
C GLU A 203 -5.69 -10.51 21.53
N LEU A 204 -6.29 -10.11 20.41
CA LEU A 204 -7.71 -10.35 20.12
C LEU A 204 -8.01 -11.86 20.09
N LEU A 205 -7.17 -12.64 19.42
CA LEU A 205 -7.34 -14.09 19.34
C LEU A 205 -7.15 -14.76 20.70
N GLU A 206 -6.14 -14.37 21.48
CA GLU A 206 -5.93 -14.93 22.83
C GLU A 206 -7.12 -14.66 23.76
N GLN A 207 -7.73 -13.48 23.68
CA GLN A 207 -8.97 -13.21 24.44
C GLN A 207 -10.15 -14.05 23.95
N ALA A 208 -10.30 -14.26 22.64
CA ALA A 208 -11.36 -15.09 22.08
C ALA A 208 -11.23 -16.58 22.47
N LEU A 209 -10.03 -17.03 22.84
CA LEU A 209 -9.80 -18.40 23.34
C LEU A 209 -10.32 -18.61 24.77
N LEU A 210 -10.59 -17.55 25.54
CA LEU A 210 -11.17 -17.66 26.87
C LEU A 210 -12.62 -18.19 26.80
N PRO A 211 -13.02 -19.14 27.67
CA PRO A 211 -14.37 -19.71 27.64
C PRO A 211 -15.50 -18.69 27.85
N ASP A 212 -15.24 -17.65 28.63
CA ASP A 212 -16.15 -16.58 29.01
C ASP A 212 -15.82 -15.25 28.31
N CYS A 213 -15.19 -15.32 27.13
CA CYS A 213 -14.81 -14.14 26.35
C CYS A 213 -16.01 -13.19 26.13
N PRO A 214 -15.97 -11.96 26.68
CA PRO A 214 -17.08 -11.01 26.56
C PRO A 214 -16.98 -10.15 25.29
N LEU A 215 -15.92 -10.32 24.49
CA LEU A 215 -15.66 -9.45 23.35
C LEU A 215 -16.67 -9.71 22.23
N GLU A 216 -17.17 -8.63 21.66
CA GLU A 216 -17.93 -8.64 20.40
C GLU A 216 -17.10 -8.00 19.30
N VAL A 217 -17.29 -8.46 18.06
CA VAL A 217 -16.65 -7.93 16.87
C VAL A 217 -17.72 -7.40 15.93
N GLU A 218 -17.56 -6.16 15.48
CA GLU A 218 -18.35 -5.57 14.39
C GLU A 218 -17.54 -5.60 13.09
N PHE A 219 -18.12 -6.15 12.03
CA PHE A 219 -17.47 -6.09 10.71
C PHE A 219 -17.61 -4.72 10.06
N VAL A 220 -16.47 -4.10 9.74
CA VAL A 220 -16.45 -2.79 9.08
C VAL A 220 -15.57 -2.81 7.83
N ALA A 221 -15.87 -1.90 6.90
CA ALA A 221 -15.02 -1.65 5.75
C ALA A 221 -13.81 -0.79 6.15
N GLY A 222 -12.64 -1.10 5.58
CA GLY A 222 -11.43 -0.30 5.81
C GLY A 222 -10.75 -0.54 7.16
N ALA A 223 -9.49 -0.09 7.28
CA ALA A 223 -8.67 -0.37 8.47
C ALA A 223 -9.16 0.40 9.69
N THR A 224 -9.08 -0.21 10.86
CA THR A 224 -9.57 0.38 12.10
C THR A 224 -8.42 0.63 13.06
N TRP A 225 -8.52 1.73 13.81
CA TRP A 225 -7.55 2.02 14.86
C TRP A 225 -7.54 0.93 15.94
N ALA A 226 -8.70 0.33 16.26
CA ALA A 226 -8.83 -0.69 17.29
C ALA A 226 -7.89 -1.90 17.10
N VAL A 227 -7.59 -2.27 15.85
CA VAL A 227 -6.70 -3.40 15.53
C VAL A 227 -5.35 -2.93 14.97
N CYS A 228 -5.35 -1.88 14.16
CA CYS A 228 -4.19 -1.47 13.38
C CYS A 228 -3.41 -0.28 13.96
N ALA A 229 -3.74 0.22 15.15
CA ALA A 229 -3.15 1.45 15.73
C ALA A 229 -1.61 1.48 15.68
N SER A 230 -0.95 0.36 15.98
CA SER A 230 0.51 0.24 16.00
C SER A 230 1.12 -0.26 14.68
N CYS A 231 0.31 -0.46 13.65
CA CYS A 231 0.79 -0.99 12.38
C CYS A 231 1.61 0.06 11.62
N PRO A 232 2.81 -0.29 11.12
CA PRO A 232 3.63 0.64 10.34
C PRO A 232 2.94 1.04 9.02
N GLN A 233 1.96 0.26 8.56
CA GLN A 233 1.19 0.49 7.33
C GLN A 233 -0.21 1.07 7.59
N PHE A 234 -0.52 1.46 8.83
CA PHE A 234 -1.77 2.17 9.13
C PHE A 234 -1.56 3.68 8.96
N THR A 235 -2.44 4.33 8.21
CA THR A 235 -2.36 5.76 7.95
C THR A 235 -3.22 6.55 8.93
N ALA A 236 -2.84 7.81 9.18
CA ALA A 236 -3.65 8.74 9.99
C ALA A 236 -5.09 8.92 9.43
N ALA A 237 -5.30 8.62 8.15
CA ALA A 237 -6.60 8.68 7.50
C ALA A 237 -7.46 7.42 7.70
N GLY A 238 -7.01 6.44 8.48
CA GLY A 238 -7.72 5.18 8.73
C GLY A 238 -7.58 4.16 7.60
N CYS A 239 -6.50 4.19 6.84
CA CYS A 239 -6.31 3.29 5.69
C CYS A 239 -5.19 2.26 5.95
N CYS A 240 -5.32 1.09 5.31
CA CYS A 240 -4.24 0.10 5.24
C CYS A 240 -3.51 0.23 3.91
N VAL A 241 -2.20 0.48 3.99
CA VAL A 241 -1.29 0.62 2.84
C VAL A 241 -0.30 -0.56 2.71
N THR A 242 -0.70 -1.73 3.21
CA THR A 242 0.13 -2.95 3.19
C THR A 242 0.36 -3.49 1.78
N GLY A 243 1.46 -4.21 1.62
CA GLY A 243 1.87 -4.86 0.38
C GLY A 243 2.93 -4.09 -0.42
N GLY A 244 3.55 -4.79 -1.37
CA GLY A 244 4.68 -4.31 -2.17
C GLY A 244 4.39 -2.99 -2.89
N LEU A 245 3.19 -2.85 -3.46
CA LEU A 245 2.70 -1.61 -4.05
C LEU A 245 1.70 -0.83 -3.19
N SER A 246 1.44 -1.26 -1.95
CA SER A 246 0.33 -0.75 -1.14
C SER A 246 -0.98 -0.89 -1.91
N GLY A 247 -1.57 -2.09 -2.00
CA GLY A 247 -2.64 -2.51 -2.95
C GLY A 247 -3.97 -1.72 -2.95
N ALA A 248 -3.91 -0.38 -2.87
CA ALA A 248 -4.95 0.64 -2.77
C ALA A 248 -6.05 0.36 -1.74
N ALA A 249 -5.79 -0.51 -0.76
CA ALA A 249 -6.84 -1.22 -0.03
C ALA A 249 -7.82 -2.04 -0.91
N LEU A 250 -7.72 -2.03 -2.25
CA LEU A 250 -8.54 -2.81 -3.19
C LEU A 250 -8.36 -4.32 -2.99
N TYR A 251 -7.11 -4.79 -2.87
CA TYR A 251 -6.85 -6.19 -2.59
C TYR A 251 -7.48 -6.62 -1.26
N ASN A 252 -7.34 -5.77 -0.23
CA ASN A 252 -7.90 -6.02 1.08
C ASN A 252 -9.44 -5.97 1.09
N GLU A 253 -10.05 -5.08 0.31
CA GLU A 253 -11.50 -5.00 0.15
C GLU A 253 -12.05 -6.27 -0.50
N ALA A 254 -11.40 -6.77 -1.54
CA ALA A 254 -11.79 -8.04 -2.17
C ALA A 254 -11.66 -9.22 -1.18
N LYS A 255 -10.62 -9.25 -0.34
CA LYS A 255 -10.51 -10.26 0.74
C LYS A 255 -11.66 -10.15 1.73
N ASP A 256 -11.99 -8.94 2.16
CA ASP A 256 -13.07 -8.71 3.12
C ASP A 256 -14.41 -9.20 2.58
N LEU A 257 -14.74 -8.85 1.34
CA LEU A 257 -15.98 -9.28 0.69
C LEU A 257 -16.02 -10.80 0.50
N ASN A 258 -14.90 -11.45 0.17
CA ASN A 258 -14.84 -12.91 0.07
C ASN A 258 -15.04 -13.59 1.43
N VAL A 259 -14.50 -13.03 2.51
CA VAL A 259 -14.72 -13.54 3.87
C VAL A 259 -16.18 -13.37 4.26
N LEU A 260 -16.75 -12.18 4.08
CA LEU A 260 -18.17 -11.93 4.34
C LEU A 260 -19.08 -12.89 3.55
N GLN A 261 -18.78 -13.10 2.27
CA GLN A 261 -19.50 -14.06 1.43
C GLN A 261 -19.41 -15.49 1.98
N ALA A 262 -18.20 -15.93 2.36
CA ALA A 262 -18.00 -17.29 2.88
C ALA A 262 -18.71 -17.52 4.22
N LEU A 263 -18.82 -16.49 5.06
CA LEU A 263 -19.52 -16.55 6.34
C LEU A 263 -21.04 -16.34 6.21
N GLY A 264 -21.53 -15.84 5.08
CA GLY A 264 -22.93 -15.45 4.90
C GLY A 264 -23.31 -14.20 5.68
N LEU A 265 -22.36 -13.25 5.82
CA LEU A 265 -22.49 -12.03 6.62
C LEU A 265 -22.29 -10.79 5.73
N THR A 266 -22.52 -9.61 6.32
CA THR A 266 -22.31 -8.31 5.70
C THR A 266 -21.60 -7.36 6.67
N TYR A 267 -21.12 -6.22 6.18
CA TYR A 267 -20.65 -5.14 7.06
C TYR A 267 -21.78 -4.67 8.00
N GLY A 268 -21.41 -4.35 9.24
CA GLY A 268 -22.31 -4.02 10.35
C GLY A 268 -22.78 -5.24 11.15
N ALA A 269 -22.46 -6.47 10.74
CA ALA A 269 -22.74 -7.66 11.55
C ALA A 269 -21.91 -7.62 12.85
N VAL A 270 -22.55 -7.89 13.98
CA VAL A 270 -21.94 -7.97 15.31
C VAL A 270 -22.04 -9.40 15.83
N ILE A 271 -20.91 -10.00 16.21
CA ILE A 271 -20.83 -11.39 16.67
C ILE A 271 -19.82 -11.49 17.81
N GLY A 272 -20.10 -12.32 18.83
CA GLY A 272 -19.14 -12.64 19.88
C GLY A 272 -17.84 -13.22 19.31
N ALA A 273 -16.69 -12.75 19.79
CA ALA A 273 -15.39 -13.06 19.18
C ALA A 273 -15.11 -14.57 19.15
N ARG A 274 -15.44 -15.30 20.22
CA ARG A 274 -15.28 -16.76 20.29
C ARG A 274 -16.13 -17.47 19.24
N ASP A 275 -17.41 -17.12 19.15
CA ASP A 275 -18.34 -17.69 18.17
C ASP A 275 -17.94 -17.35 16.74
N LEU A 276 -17.41 -16.15 16.53
CA LEU A 276 -16.93 -15.71 15.23
C LEU A 276 -15.73 -16.52 14.76
N PHE A 277 -14.74 -16.77 15.62
CA PHE A 277 -13.63 -17.64 15.25
C PHE A 277 -14.12 -19.07 14.96
N ARG A 278 -15.02 -19.63 15.76
CA ARG A 278 -15.63 -20.95 15.47
C ARG A 278 -16.29 -20.99 14.09
N LEU A 279 -17.11 -19.99 13.77
CA LEU A 279 -17.77 -19.85 12.47
C LEU A 279 -16.76 -19.77 11.31
N ILE A 280 -15.68 -18.99 11.48
CA ILE A 280 -14.61 -18.88 10.47
C ILE A 280 -13.96 -20.24 10.23
N LEU A 281 -13.58 -20.96 11.29
CA LEU A 281 -12.93 -22.25 11.13
C LEU A 281 -13.84 -23.23 10.40
N GLU A 282 -15.13 -23.26 10.74
CA GLU A 282 -16.16 -24.12 10.14
C GLU A 282 -16.34 -23.82 8.64
N ARG A 283 -16.53 -22.54 8.29
CA ARG A 283 -16.94 -22.14 6.94
C ARG A 283 -15.78 -21.88 5.98
N ILE A 284 -14.57 -21.66 6.49
CA ILE A 284 -13.39 -21.33 5.69
C ILE A 284 -12.31 -22.39 5.96
N PRO A 285 -12.36 -23.56 5.29
CA PRO A 285 -11.40 -24.63 5.49
C PRO A 285 -9.98 -24.29 5.00
N SER A 286 -9.87 -23.37 4.04
CA SER A 286 -8.60 -22.89 3.48
C SER A 286 -8.67 -21.39 3.17
N ALA A 287 -7.52 -20.72 3.23
CA ALA A 287 -7.40 -19.33 2.78
C ALA A 287 -7.28 -19.19 1.25
N ASP A 288 -7.08 -20.32 0.53
CA ASP A 288 -6.98 -20.36 -0.93
C ASP A 288 -8.29 -19.92 -1.61
N GLY A 289 -8.21 -18.93 -2.50
CA GLY A 289 -9.38 -18.35 -3.16
C GLY A 289 -10.29 -17.49 -2.27
N VAL A 290 -10.00 -17.34 -0.97
CA VAL A 290 -10.71 -16.44 -0.05
C VAL A 290 -9.83 -15.22 0.24
N CYS A 291 -8.70 -15.44 0.90
CA CYS A 291 -7.72 -14.41 1.25
C CYS A 291 -6.53 -14.36 0.29
N ALA A 292 -6.17 -15.50 -0.31
CA ALA A 292 -5.20 -15.57 -1.40
C ALA A 292 -5.95 -15.47 -2.73
N LEU A 293 -5.94 -14.29 -3.34
CA LEU A 293 -6.64 -14.02 -4.60
C LEU A 293 -5.77 -14.44 -5.80
N ASN A 294 -5.43 -15.73 -5.89
CA ASN A 294 -4.47 -16.30 -6.84
C ASN A 294 -5.12 -16.85 -8.14
N ARG A 295 -6.44 -16.73 -8.29
CA ARG A 295 -7.18 -17.27 -9.45
C ARG A 295 -6.87 -16.54 -10.77
N ILE A 296 -6.52 -15.27 -10.69
CA ILE A 296 -6.19 -14.44 -11.86
C ILE A 296 -4.67 -14.23 -11.82
N PRO A 297 -3.92 -14.59 -12.88
CA PRO A 297 -2.49 -14.33 -12.92
C PRO A 297 -2.24 -12.82 -13.02
N LEU A 298 -1.55 -12.26 -12.02
CA LEU A 298 -1.29 -10.82 -11.94
C LEU A 298 0.21 -10.52 -11.95
N PRO A 299 0.64 -9.51 -12.72
CA PRO A 299 2.05 -9.11 -12.70
C PRO A 299 2.41 -8.51 -11.34
N GLU A 300 3.71 -8.48 -11.02
CA GLU A 300 4.22 -8.01 -9.72
C GLU A 300 3.79 -6.58 -9.40
N HIS A 301 3.67 -5.73 -10.43
CA HIS A 301 3.26 -4.35 -10.30
C HIS A 301 1.74 -4.12 -10.32
N SER A 302 0.94 -5.18 -10.20
CA SER A 302 -0.52 -5.06 -10.10
C SER A 302 -0.94 -4.53 -8.73
N VAL A 303 -1.92 -3.62 -8.72
CA VAL A 303 -2.56 -3.14 -7.48
C VAL A 303 -3.44 -4.21 -6.82
N TRP A 304 -3.79 -5.25 -7.58
CA TRP A 304 -4.54 -6.42 -7.13
C TRP A 304 -3.65 -7.56 -6.65
N ARG A 305 -2.37 -7.29 -6.39
CA ARG A 305 -1.41 -8.28 -5.91
C ARG A 305 -0.80 -7.85 -4.58
N ASP A 306 -0.75 -8.79 -3.64
CA ASP A 306 -0.09 -8.66 -2.34
C ASP A 306 0.62 -9.98 -1.99
N ALA A 307 1.34 -10.04 -0.86
CA ALA A 307 2.07 -11.22 -0.38
C ALA A 307 1.19 -12.47 -0.31
N CYS A 308 -0.10 -12.33 0.03
CA CYS A 308 -1.03 -13.46 0.07
C CYS A 308 -1.30 -14.09 -1.31
N HIS A 309 -1.12 -13.36 -2.41
CA HIS A 309 -1.38 -13.83 -3.77
C HIS A 309 -0.46 -15.00 -4.17
N SER A 310 0.75 -15.03 -3.61
CA SER A 310 1.77 -16.05 -3.92
C SER A 310 1.95 -17.07 -2.80
N MET A 311 0.97 -17.21 -1.90
CA MET A 311 1.02 -18.22 -0.85
C MET A 311 1.03 -19.65 -1.42
N VAL A 312 1.82 -20.52 -0.79
CA VAL A 312 1.82 -21.95 -1.03
C VAL A 312 0.94 -22.63 0.02
N PHE A 313 0.10 -23.57 -0.44
CA PHE A 313 -0.86 -24.29 0.41
C PHE A 313 -0.47 -25.76 0.57
N PRO A 314 -0.71 -26.37 1.75
CA PRO A 314 -1.26 -25.76 2.98
C PRO A 314 -0.28 -24.76 3.62
N GLY A 315 -0.81 -23.61 4.01
CA GLY A 315 -0.06 -22.48 4.55
C GLY A 315 -0.20 -22.35 6.07
N PRO A 316 0.22 -21.20 6.64
CA PRO A 316 0.07 -20.94 8.07
C PRO A 316 -1.39 -20.87 8.51
N TYR A 317 -2.32 -20.46 7.65
CA TYR A 317 -3.75 -20.47 7.96
C TYR A 317 -4.26 -21.88 8.30
N GLU A 318 -3.98 -22.87 7.45
CA GLU A 318 -4.45 -24.25 7.65
C GLU A 318 -3.85 -24.86 8.94
N ARG A 319 -2.59 -24.55 9.25
CA ARG A 319 -1.96 -24.93 10.53
C ARG A 319 -2.62 -24.26 11.73
N GLY A 320 -2.89 -22.96 11.63
CA GLY A 320 -3.57 -22.19 12.67
C GLY A 320 -4.98 -22.73 12.91
N ARG A 321 -5.73 -22.98 11.84
CA ARG A 321 -7.05 -23.60 11.88
C ARG A 321 -7.01 -24.96 12.60
N ALA A 322 -6.08 -25.85 12.23
CA ALA A 322 -5.98 -27.16 12.85
C ALA A 322 -5.72 -27.07 14.37
N ALA A 323 -4.85 -26.15 14.79
CA ALA A 323 -4.55 -25.93 16.20
C ALA A 323 -5.72 -25.29 16.97
N LEU A 324 -6.41 -24.32 16.37
CA LEU A 324 -7.53 -23.62 16.99
C LEU A 324 -8.82 -24.44 17.00
N TRP A 325 -9.00 -25.38 16.07
CA TRP A 325 -10.19 -26.26 16.02
C TRP A 325 -10.40 -26.98 17.35
N ALA A 326 -9.31 -27.55 17.89
CA ALA A 326 -9.33 -28.22 19.18
C ALA A 326 -9.48 -27.22 20.34
N ALA A 327 -8.77 -26.09 20.29
CA ALA A 327 -8.78 -25.10 21.38
C ALA A 327 -10.12 -24.36 21.56
N LEU A 328 -10.93 -24.30 20.51
CA LEU A 328 -12.25 -23.65 20.51
C LEU A 328 -13.42 -24.63 20.67
N ASP A 329 -13.15 -25.93 20.89
CA ASP A 329 -14.16 -26.99 20.97
C ASP A 329 -15.08 -27.03 19.74
N CYS A 330 -14.52 -26.84 18.54
CA CYS A 330 -15.28 -26.87 17.30
C CYS A 330 -15.89 -28.28 17.06
N PRO A 331 -17.12 -28.34 16.53
CA PRO A 331 -17.87 -29.60 16.37
C PRO A 331 -17.27 -30.57 15.34
#